data_AF-A0A1X1RH32-F1
#
_entry.id   AF-A0A1X1RH32-F1
#
_cell.length_a   1.000
_cell.length_b   1.000
_cell.length_c   1.000
_cell.angle_alpha   90.00
_cell.angle_beta   90.00
_cell.angle_gamma   90.00
#
_symmetry.space_group_name_H-M   'P 1'
#
loop_
_entity.id
_entity.type
_entity.pdbx_description
1 polymer ?
#
loop_
_entity_poly.entity_id
_entity_poly.type
_entity_poly.pdbx_seq_one_letter_code
_entity_poly.pdbx_strand_id
1 'polypeptide(L)'
;MNTRRRAAALAGALAATAALTAAPAQAILPPADGTYAFSMAGSPGTIWTMQTLCSQPSGTRIQSDYTDIDIQSMGCDLLVAAKPAEPMGRANRLVSFDQRFKLTGGLWTANFTSPEGAECPGGGYAPTTETYSFTENGLTGTHRRVTPEQCGLPASIEKTPFTLAFLAPLDPPVINRFPMQCNYLAGRPSICS
;
A
#
# COMPACT_ATOMS: atom_id res chain seq x y z
N MET A 1 15.18 -25.07 73.80
CA MET A 1 13.83 -24.47 73.91
C MET A 1 13.76 -23.37 72.87
N ASN A 2 13.05 -23.59 71.75
CA ASN A 2 11.61 -23.30 71.59
C ASN A 2 11.35 -21.78 71.51
N THR A 3 10.61 -21.17 70.58
CA THR A 3 9.86 -21.52 69.36
C THR A 3 9.29 -20.16 68.89
N ARG A 4 8.87 -20.05 67.61
CA ARG A 4 7.76 -19.22 67.07
C ARG A 4 8.13 -18.10 66.09
N ARG A 5 8.01 -18.47 64.81
CA ARG A 5 7.03 -17.95 63.83
C ARG A 5 6.76 -16.43 63.84
N ARG A 6 6.94 -15.80 62.66
CA ARG A 6 5.85 -15.17 61.89
C ARG A 6 6.31 -14.86 60.46
N ALA A 7 5.56 -15.39 59.50
CA ALA A 7 5.63 -15.04 58.09
C ALA A 7 5.07 -13.63 57.87
N ALA A 8 5.63 -12.90 56.90
CA ALA A 8 4.95 -11.80 56.23
C ALA A 8 5.41 -11.80 54.76
N ALA A 9 4.53 -12.29 53.89
CA ALA A 9 4.64 -12.14 52.46
C ALA A 9 4.41 -10.65 52.12
N LEU A 10 5.36 -10.02 51.42
CA LEU A 10 5.15 -8.75 50.75
C LEU A 10 5.21 -9.03 49.25
N ALA A 11 4.02 -9.11 48.65
CA ALA A 11 3.83 -9.17 47.22
C ALA A 11 4.33 -7.86 46.60
N GLY A 12 5.44 -7.94 45.85
CA GLY A 12 5.95 -6.83 45.05
C GLY A 12 5.05 -6.62 43.84
N ALA A 13 4.36 -5.48 43.82
CA ALA A 13 3.63 -5.01 42.66
C ALA A 13 4.61 -4.60 41.54
N LEU A 14 4.68 -5.38 40.46
CA LEU A 14 5.25 -4.94 39.19
C LEU A 14 4.11 -4.48 38.28
N ALA A 15 3.78 -3.19 38.36
CA ALA A 15 2.96 -2.54 37.35
C ALA A 15 3.84 -2.29 36.12
N ALA A 16 3.79 -3.20 35.15
CA ALA A 16 4.37 -2.97 33.84
C ALA A 16 3.49 -1.95 33.09
N THR A 17 3.93 -0.70 33.04
CA THR A 17 3.36 0.32 32.16
C THR A 17 3.74 -0.01 30.72
N ALA A 18 2.89 -0.79 30.03
CA ALA A 18 2.94 -0.89 28.58
C ALA A 18 2.53 0.47 27.99
N ALA A 19 3.52 1.31 27.68
CA ALA A 19 3.31 2.47 26.83
C ALA A 19 3.04 1.97 25.41
N LEU A 20 1.77 1.72 25.08
CA LEU A 20 1.35 1.64 23.69
C LEU A 20 1.52 3.04 23.09
N THR A 21 2.61 3.27 22.37
CA THR A 21 2.70 4.39 21.45
C THR A 21 1.68 4.13 20.35
N ALA A 22 0.48 4.69 20.49
CA ALA A 22 -0.42 4.85 19.36
C ALA A 22 0.34 5.67 18.32
N ALA A 23 0.77 5.02 17.22
CA ALA A 23 1.21 5.76 16.06
C ALA A 23 0.07 6.71 15.68
N PRO A 24 0.36 8.00 15.40
CA PRO A 24 -0.69 8.94 15.03
C PRO A 24 -1.48 8.34 13.87
N ALA A 25 -2.81 8.47 13.92
CA ALA A 25 -3.68 8.10 12.82
C ALA A 25 -3.14 8.81 11.58
N GLN A 26 -2.53 8.04 10.68
CA GLN A 26 -2.00 8.59 9.45
C GLN A 26 -3.22 8.98 8.62
N ALA A 27 -3.24 10.22 8.13
CA ALA A 27 -4.26 10.65 7.19
C ALA A 27 -4.30 9.63 6.05
N ILE A 28 -5.48 9.09 5.77
CA ILE A 28 -5.65 8.04 4.79
C ILE A 28 -5.91 8.74 3.47
N LEU A 29 -4.87 9.36 2.92
CA LEU A 29 -4.98 10.10 1.67
C LEU A 29 -4.32 9.35 0.52
N PRO A 30 -4.83 9.49 -0.71
CA PRO A 30 -4.11 9.09 -1.90
C PRO A 30 -2.87 9.96 -2.07
N PRO A 31 -1.72 9.38 -2.48
CA PRO A 31 -0.51 10.15 -2.74
C PRO A 31 -0.77 11.20 -3.81
N ALA A 32 0.12 12.19 -3.89
CA ALA A 32 -0.01 13.22 -4.90
C ALA A 32 0.00 12.61 -6.31
N ASP A 33 -0.92 13.03 -7.18
CA ASP A 33 -0.87 12.57 -8.56
C ASP A 33 0.39 13.13 -9.24
N GLY A 34 1.21 12.26 -9.81
CA GLY A 34 2.48 12.67 -10.36
C GLY A 34 3.43 11.54 -10.70
N THR A 35 4.67 11.92 -10.96
CA THR A 35 5.78 11.01 -11.21
C THR A 35 6.66 10.89 -9.98
N TYR A 36 7.15 9.68 -9.75
CA TYR A 36 7.93 9.32 -8.58
C TYR A 36 9.16 8.51 -8.99
N ALA A 37 10.32 8.84 -8.43
CA ALA A 37 11.49 7.99 -8.52
C ALA A 37 11.35 6.83 -7.53
N PHE A 38 11.44 5.60 -8.02
CA PHE A 38 11.41 4.40 -7.21
C PHE A 38 12.83 3.85 -6.99
N SER A 39 13.11 3.46 -5.75
CA SER A 39 14.38 2.86 -5.35
C SER A 39 14.16 1.63 -4.47
N MET A 40 14.83 0.53 -4.82
CA MET A 40 14.82 -0.72 -4.07
C MET A 40 16.14 -1.45 -4.28
N ALA A 41 16.68 -2.05 -3.22
CA ALA A 41 17.91 -2.83 -3.32
C ALA A 41 17.77 -3.99 -4.32
N GLY A 42 18.74 -4.13 -5.22
CA GLY A 42 18.76 -5.19 -6.25
C GLY A 42 17.76 -4.97 -7.40
N SER A 43 17.10 -3.82 -7.45
CA SER A 43 16.15 -3.46 -8.50
C SER A 43 16.71 -2.32 -9.37
N PRO A 44 16.49 -2.35 -10.69
CA PRO A 44 16.81 -1.19 -11.53
C PRO A 44 15.93 0.01 -11.13
N GLY A 45 16.47 1.21 -11.29
CA GLY A 45 15.71 2.45 -11.06
C GLY A 45 14.52 2.55 -12.03
N THR A 46 13.34 2.87 -11.51
CA THR A 46 12.13 3.07 -12.32
C THR A 46 11.43 4.37 -11.95
N ILE A 47 10.64 4.88 -12.89
CA ILE A 47 9.74 6.01 -12.64
C ILE A 47 8.32 5.45 -12.53
N TRP A 48 7.66 5.75 -11.43
CA TRP A 48 6.26 5.43 -11.23
C TRP A 48 5.43 6.66 -11.57
N THR A 49 4.46 6.50 -12.46
CA THR A 49 3.43 7.49 -12.70
C THR A 49 2.20 7.07 -11.92
N MET A 50 1.74 7.92 -11.02
CA MET A 50 0.61 7.63 -10.14
C MET A 50 -0.53 8.59 -10.41
N GLN A 51 -1.73 8.05 -10.52
CA GLN A 51 -2.97 8.80 -10.66
C GLN A 51 -4.07 8.17 -9.82
N THR A 52 -4.76 8.99 -9.05
CA THR A 52 -5.90 8.54 -8.25
C THR A 52 -7.20 8.67 -9.04
N LEU A 53 -8.02 7.62 -9.00
CA LEU A 53 -9.40 7.62 -9.48
C LEU A 53 -10.32 7.27 -8.32
N CYS A 54 -11.09 8.25 -7.84
CA CYS A 54 -12.05 8.04 -6.77
C CYS A 54 -13.45 7.85 -7.34
N SER A 55 -14.14 6.81 -6.89
CA SER A 55 -15.57 6.66 -7.12
C SER A 55 -16.33 7.21 -5.91
N GLN A 56 -17.39 7.98 -6.16
CA GLN A 56 -18.32 8.32 -5.09
C GLN A 56 -19.02 7.04 -4.65
N PRO A 57 -18.99 6.67 -3.35
CA PRO A 57 -19.87 5.62 -2.86
C PRO A 57 -21.31 6.05 -3.16
N SER A 58 -22.06 5.23 -3.89
CA SER A 58 -23.47 5.54 -4.20
C SER A 58 -24.21 5.82 -2.89
N GLY A 59 -24.96 6.92 -2.85
CA GLY A 59 -25.74 7.40 -1.71
C GLY A 59 -26.74 6.36 -1.19
N THR A 60 -26.25 5.34 -0.51
CA THR A 60 -27.08 4.44 0.28
C THR A 60 -27.10 4.97 1.70
N ARG A 61 -28.20 4.71 2.41
CA ARG A 61 -28.54 5.21 3.76
C ARG A 61 -27.52 4.92 4.87
N ILE A 62 -26.38 4.32 4.54
CA ILE A 62 -25.38 3.75 5.46
C ILE A 62 -24.26 4.74 5.78
N GLN A 63 -23.92 5.66 4.87
CA GLN A 63 -22.88 6.67 5.11
C GLN A 63 -23.52 8.06 5.18
N SER A 64 -23.41 8.73 6.34
CA SER A 64 -24.04 10.03 6.59
C SER A 64 -23.14 11.22 6.24
N ASP A 65 -21.82 11.02 6.17
CA ASP A 65 -20.86 12.08 5.89
C ASP A 65 -20.04 11.75 4.63
N TYR A 66 -20.43 12.38 3.51
CA TYR A 66 -19.73 12.31 2.23
C TYR A 66 -18.73 13.47 2.06
N THR A 67 -18.48 14.27 3.10
CA THR A 67 -17.46 15.33 3.09
C THR A 67 -16.16 14.88 3.74
N ASP A 68 -16.19 13.79 4.50
CA ASP A 68 -15.01 13.16 5.09
C ASP A 68 -14.09 12.56 4.01
N ILE A 69 -12.88 13.10 3.92
CA ILE A 69 -11.88 12.71 2.91
C ILE A 69 -11.27 11.34 3.17
N ASP A 70 -11.20 10.88 4.42
CA ASP A 70 -10.68 9.54 4.75
C ASP A 70 -11.69 8.49 4.26
N ILE A 71 -12.99 8.74 4.44
CA ILE A 71 -14.06 7.87 3.93
C ILE A 71 -14.06 7.83 2.40
N GLN A 72 -13.92 8.98 1.74
CA GLN A 72 -13.83 9.02 0.28
C GLN A 72 -12.60 8.26 -0.24
N SER A 73 -11.48 8.35 0.47
CA SER A 73 -10.21 7.70 0.09
C SER A 73 -10.28 6.17 0.10
N MET A 74 -11.16 5.58 0.92
CA MET A 74 -11.42 4.13 0.88
C MET A 74 -12.08 3.68 -0.44
N GLY A 75 -12.76 4.58 -1.14
CA GLY A 75 -13.42 4.32 -2.43
C GLY A 75 -12.54 4.62 -3.66
N CYS A 76 -11.25 4.92 -3.45
CA CYS A 76 -10.33 5.29 -4.50
C CYS A 76 -9.43 4.14 -4.97
N ASP A 77 -9.12 4.18 -6.25
CA ASP A 77 -8.11 3.35 -6.90
C ASP A 77 -6.91 4.22 -7.23
N LEU A 78 -5.73 3.82 -6.77
CA LEU A 78 -4.49 4.44 -7.21
C LEU A 78 -3.95 3.65 -8.40
N LEU A 79 -4.02 4.25 -9.58
CA LEU A 79 -3.42 3.72 -10.80
C LEU A 79 -1.91 4.00 -10.75
N VAL A 80 -1.10 2.96 -10.86
CA VAL A 80 0.35 3.07 -10.86
C VAL A 80 0.91 2.40 -12.10
N ALA A 81 1.60 3.19 -12.91
CA ALA A 81 2.37 2.74 -14.05
C ALA A 81 3.86 2.86 -13.74
N ALA A 82 4.55 1.74 -13.55
CA ALA A 82 5.98 1.67 -13.32
C ALA A 82 6.70 1.45 -14.66
N LYS A 83 7.57 2.39 -15.02
CA LYS A 83 8.33 2.34 -16.27
C LYS A 83 9.84 2.42 -15.99
N PRO A 84 10.63 1.39 -16.35
CA PRO A 84 12.08 1.48 -16.33
C PRO A 84 12.58 2.40 -17.45
N ALA A 85 13.78 2.97 -17.27
CA ALA A 85 14.41 3.82 -18.29
C ALA A 85 14.68 3.07 -19.60
N GLU A 86 15.01 1.79 -19.51
CA GLU A 86 15.22 0.89 -20.64
C GLU A 86 14.23 -0.28 -20.55
N PRO A 87 13.41 -0.55 -21.58
CA PRO A 87 12.42 -1.63 -21.52
C PRO A 87 13.02 -3.02 -21.74
N MET A 88 14.30 -3.10 -22.13
CA MET A 88 14.94 -4.36 -22.49
C MET A 88 15.52 -5.08 -21.28
N GLY A 89 15.54 -6.41 -21.35
CA GLY A 89 16.10 -7.27 -20.30
C GLY A 89 15.09 -7.67 -19.23
N ARG A 90 15.28 -8.87 -18.67
CA ARG A 90 14.36 -9.45 -17.68
C ARG A 90 14.20 -8.57 -16.45
N ALA A 91 15.31 -8.05 -15.90
CA ALA A 91 15.27 -7.20 -14.71
C ALA A 91 14.32 -5.99 -14.86
N ASN A 92 14.34 -5.36 -16.03
CA ASN A 92 13.46 -4.24 -16.35
C ASN A 92 12.00 -4.68 -16.56
N ARG A 93 11.76 -5.85 -17.18
CA ARG A 93 10.40 -6.41 -17.30
C ARG A 93 9.77 -6.72 -15.94
N LEU A 94 10.56 -7.21 -14.98
CA LEU A 94 10.06 -7.59 -13.64
C LEU A 94 9.57 -6.40 -12.82
N VAL A 95 10.04 -5.19 -13.12
CA VAL A 95 9.67 -3.96 -12.41
C VAL A 95 8.73 -3.08 -13.23
N SER A 96 8.42 -3.49 -14.47
CA SER A 96 7.50 -2.79 -15.35
C SER A 96 6.10 -3.34 -15.14
N PHE A 97 5.16 -2.49 -14.72
CA PHE A 97 3.78 -2.91 -14.50
C PHE A 97 2.81 -1.73 -14.59
N ASP A 98 1.55 -2.03 -14.91
CA ASP A 98 0.41 -1.12 -14.79
C ASP A 98 -0.61 -1.77 -13.86
N GLN A 99 -0.76 -1.25 -12.64
CA GLN A 99 -1.54 -1.90 -11.59
C GLN A 99 -2.44 -0.92 -10.85
N ARG A 100 -3.53 -1.45 -10.30
CA ARG A 100 -4.42 -0.71 -9.40
C ARG A 100 -4.08 -1.05 -7.96
N PHE A 101 -3.71 -0.04 -7.21
CA PHE A 101 -3.46 -0.11 -5.79
C PHE A 101 -4.75 0.23 -5.05
N LYS A 102 -5.09 -0.62 -4.08
CA LYS A 102 -6.24 -0.45 -3.20
C LYS A 102 -5.73 -0.13 -1.81
N LEU A 103 -6.42 0.77 -1.13
CA LEU A 103 -6.13 1.03 0.27
C LEU A 103 -6.57 -0.15 1.13
N THR A 104 -5.62 -0.79 1.82
CA THR A 104 -5.88 -1.93 2.73
C THR A 104 -5.07 -1.73 4.01
N GLY A 105 -5.75 -1.64 5.15
CA GLY A 105 -5.08 -1.45 6.45
C GLY A 105 -4.20 -0.20 6.54
N GLY A 106 -4.60 0.88 5.86
CA GLY A 106 -3.83 2.14 5.80
C GLY A 106 -2.68 2.15 4.80
N LEU A 107 -2.50 1.09 4.00
CA LEU A 107 -1.46 1.00 2.98
C LEU A 107 -2.04 0.87 1.58
N TRP A 108 -1.50 1.63 0.64
CA TRP A 108 -1.78 1.44 -0.78
C TRP A 108 -1.13 0.15 -1.22
N THR A 109 -1.95 -0.85 -1.55
CA THR A 109 -1.49 -2.22 -1.82
C THR A 109 -1.95 -2.70 -3.19
N ALA A 110 -1.02 -3.24 -3.97
CA ALA A 110 -1.34 -4.00 -5.18
C ALA A 110 -0.74 -5.40 -5.10
N ASN A 111 -1.41 -6.34 -5.75
CA ASN A 111 -0.96 -7.71 -5.87
C ASN A 111 -1.17 -8.22 -7.29
N PHE A 112 -0.12 -8.79 -7.86
CA PHE A 112 -0.15 -9.32 -9.22
C PHE A 112 0.86 -10.45 -9.39
N THR A 113 0.71 -11.22 -10.47
CA THR A 113 1.62 -12.30 -10.82
C THR A 113 2.66 -11.79 -11.80
N SER A 114 3.93 -12.07 -11.51
CA SER A 114 5.05 -11.87 -12.43
C SER A 114 5.41 -13.20 -13.08
N PRO A 115 5.16 -13.42 -14.39
CA PRO A 115 5.38 -14.71 -15.05
C PRO A 115 6.83 -15.18 -15.03
N GLU A 116 7.79 -14.25 -15.03
CA GLU A 116 9.23 -14.53 -15.08
C GLU A 116 9.94 -14.30 -13.72
N GLY A 117 9.15 -14.29 -12.63
CA GLY A 117 9.61 -13.84 -11.31
C GLY A 117 10.74 -14.66 -10.71
N ALA A 118 10.72 -15.98 -10.89
CA ALA A 118 11.76 -16.90 -10.42
C ALA A 118 12.49 -17.56 -11.59
N GLU A 119 13.78 -17.79 -11.44
CA GLU A 119 14.62 -18.49 -12.42
C GLU A 119 14.84 -19.93 -11.98
N CYS A 120 14.53 -20.87 -12.87
CA CYS A 120 14.60 -22.29 -12.56
C CYS A 120 16.02 -22.85 -12.72
N PRO A 121 16.48 -23.78 -11.86
CA PRO A 121 17.77 -24.46 -12.02
C PRO A 121 17.92 -25.22 -13.35
N GLY A 122 16.81 -25.74 -13.89
CA GLY A 122 16.78 -26.45 -15.18
C GLY A 122 16.67 -25.54 -16.42
N GLY A 123 16.76 -24.23 -16.23
CA GLY A 123 16.42 -23.23 -17.24
C GLY A 123 14.93 -22.91 -17.28
N GLY A 124 14.60 -21.77 -17.88
CA GLY A 124 13.25 -21.22 -17.89
C GLY A 124 12.89 -20.44 -16.63
N TYR A 125 11.62 -20.04 -16.55
CA TYR A 125 11.12 -19.20 -15.48
C TYR A 125 9.84 -19.75 -14.88
N ALA A 126 9.59 -19.35 -13.64
CA ALA A 126 8.40 -19.72 -12.90
C ALA A 126 7.73 -18.47 -12.32
N PRO A 127 6.39 -18.43 -12.28
CA PRO A 127 5.66 -17.24 -11.84
C PRO A 127 5.83 -16.98 -10.34
N THR A 128 5.97 -15.72 -9.96
CA THR A 128 5.92 -15.27 -8.56
C THR A 128 4.70 -14.39 -8.34
N THR A 129 4.26 -14.30 -7.09
CA THR A 129 3.27 -13.32 -6.68
C THR A 129 3.99 -12.13 -6.06
N GLU A 130 3.85 -10.96 -6.67
CA GLU A 130 4.42 -9.71 -6.20
C GLU A 130 3.35 -8.92 -5.45
N THR A 131 3.69 -8.42 -4.26
CA THR A 131 2.84 -7.53 -3.48
C THR A 131 3.63 -6.26 -3.17
N TYR A 132 3.12 -5.11 -3.59
CA TYR A 132 3.69 -3.81 -3.22
C TYR A 132 2.73 -3.14 -2.24
N SER A 133 3.23 -2.69 -1.09
CA SER A 133 2.47 -1.90 -0.12
C SER A 133 3.26 -0.70 0.35
N PHE A 134 2.65 0.49 0.41
CA PHE A 134 3.32 1.70 0.88
C PHE A 134 2.38 2.71 1.56
N THR A 135 2.99 3.62 2.30
CA THR A 135 2.31 4.76 2.96
C THR A 135 2.41 6.01 2.11
N GLU A 136 1.37 6.84 2.11
CA GLU A 136 1.34 8.12 1.40
C GLU A 136 2.28 9.16 2.04
N ASN A 137 2.14 9.41 3.34
CA ASN A 137 2.93 10.41 4.08
C ASN A 137 4.45 10.10 4.11
N GLY A 138 4.83 8.81 4.09
CA GLY A 138 6.24 8.41 4.15
C GLY A 138 6.86 8.07 2.81
N LEU A 139 6.05 7.88 1.76
CA LEU A 139 6.48 7.37 0.44
C LEU A 139 7.44 6.17 0.55
N THR A 140 7.23 5.36 1.59
CA THR A 140 8.05 4.21 1.94
C THR A 140 7.17 2.98 1.98
N GLY A 141 7.70 1.88 1.48
CA GLY A 141 6.93 0.66 1.30
C GLY A 141 7.73 -0.61 1.42
N THR A 142 7.03 -1.72 1.31
CA THR A 142 7.59 -3.06 1.26
C THR A 142 7.10 -3.76 0.01
N HIS A 143 8.05 -4.34 -0.72
CA HIS A 143 7.78 -5.30 -1.77
C HIS A 143 7.92 -6.69 -1.20
N ARG A 144 6.90 -7.51 -1.38
CA ARG A 144 6.90 -8.90 -0.98
C ARG A 144 6.77 -9.77 -2.22
N ARG A 145 7.78 -10.59 -2.45
CA ARG A 145 7.78 -11.64 -3.46
C ARG A 145 7.46 -12.97 -2.82
N VAL A 146 6.47 -13.67 -3.36
CA VAL A 146 6.16 -15.06 -2.98
C VAL A 146 6.48 -15.96 -4.15
N THR A 147 7.38 -16.91 -3.90
CA THR A 147 7.72 -17.98 -4.83
C THR A 147 7.05 -19.25 -4.31
N PRO A 148 6.06 -19.81 -5.01
CA PRO A 148 5.49 -21.10 -4.63
C PRO A 148 6.50 -22.23 -4.88
N GLU A 149 6.27 -23.40 -4.29
CA GLU A 149 7.07 -24.59 -4.59
C GLU A 149 6.78 -25.04 -6.03
N GLN A 150 7.77 -24.88 -6.91
CA GLN A 150 7.67 -25.24 -8.33
C GLN A 150 9.07 -25.28 -8.96
N CYS A 151 9.22 -25.99 -10.08
CA CYS A 151 10.45 -25.97 -10.87
C CYS A 151 11.72 -26.38 -10.10
N GLY A 152 11.58 -27.18 -9.03
CA GLY A 152 12.68 -27.56 -8.14
C GLY A 152 13.11 -26.50 -7.13
N LEU A 153 12.38 -25.38 -7.03
CA LEU A 153 12.58 -24.34 -6.01
C LEU A 153 11.65 -24.60 -4.81
N PRO A 154 12.14 -24.47 -3.57
CA PRO A 154 11.30 -24.49 -2.39
C PRO A 154 10.42 -23.24 -2.33
N ALA A 155 9.28 -23.33 -1.63
CA ALA A 155 8.46 -22.16 -1.38
C ALA A 155 9.23 -21.12 -0.56
N SER A 156 9.22 -19.86 -0.99
CA SER A 156 9.91 -18.77 -0.32
C SER A 156 9.10 -17.48 -0.31
N ILE A 157 9.35 -16.65 0.70
CA ILE A 157 8.81 -15.30 0.81
C ILE A 157 9.96 -14.35 1.08
N GLU A 158 10.16 -13.41 0.17
CA GLU A 158 11.15 -12.35 0.29
C GLU A 158 10.44 -11.02 0.53
N LYS A 159 11.00 -10.19 1.41
CA LYS A 159 10.50 -8.84 1.71
C LYS A 159 11.64 -7.85 1.55
N THR A 160 11.47 -6.89 0.67
CA THR A 160 12.46 -5.85 0.39
C THR A 160 11.83 -4.48 0.59
N PRO A 161 12.39 -3.62 1.45
CA PRO A 161 11.90 -2.25 1.59
C PRO A 161 12.20 -1.45 0.32
N PHE A 162 11.36 -0.47 0.03
CA PHE A 162 11.56 0.47 -1.07
C PHE A 162 11.15 1.89 -0.67
N THR A 163 11.63 2.86 -1.44
CA THR A 163 11.27 4.27 -1.30
C THR A 163 10.78 4.84 -2.62
N LEU A 164 9.94 5.84 -2.50
CA LEU A 164 9.43 6.67 -3.58
C LEU A 164 9.81 8.13 -3.27
N ALA A 165 10.16 8.89 -4.29
CA ALA A 165 10.42 10.32 -4.18
C ALA A 165 9.63 11.06 -5.25
N PHE A 166 8.76 12.00 -4.83
CA PHE A 166 7.99 12.83 -5.75
C PHE A 166 8.93 13.66 -6.63
N LEU A 167 8.73 13.59 -7.95
CA LEU A 167 9.52 14.31 -8.93
C LEU A 167 8.76 15.51 -9.49
N ALA A 168 7.56 15.27 -10.00
CA ALA A 168 6.75 16.29 -10.65
C ALA A 168 5.26 15.90 -10.63
N PRO A 169 4.34 16.87 -10.61
CA PRO A 169 2.92 16.61 -10.83
C PRO A 169 2.68 16.05 -12.24
N LEU A 170 1.51 15.44 -12.45
CA LEU A 170 1.09 15.07 -13.80
C LEU A 170 0.93 16.30 -14.70
N ASP A 171 1.23 16.13 -15.98
CA ASP A 171 0.99 17.14 -17.01
C ASP A 171 0.04 16.53 -18.08
N PRO A 172 -1.21 17.02 -18.20
CA PRO A 172 -1.83 18.09 -17.41
C PRO A 172 -2.13 17.68 -15.95
N PRO A 173 -2.24 18.64 -15.02
CA PRO A 173 -2.53 18.33 -13.62
C PRO A 173 -3.96 17.82 -13.46
N VAL A 174 -4.15 16.91 -12.50
CA VAL A 174 -5.48 16.43 -12.09
C VAL A 174 -6.16 17.54 -11.28
N ILE A 175 -7.19 18.15 -11.85
CA ILE A 175 -7.90 19.28 -11.25
C ILE A 175 -8.85 18.81 -10.14
N ASN A 176 -9.53 17.66 -10.34
CA ASN A 176 -10.48 17.08 -9.39
C ASN A 176 -10.20 15.59 -9.21
N ARG A 177 -9.63 15.19 -8.05
CA ARG A 177 -9.43 13.77 -7.69
C ARG A 177 -10.73 13.06 -7.33
N PHE A 178 -11.58 13.78 -6.60
CA PHE A 178 -12.88 13.30 -6.17
C PHE A 178 -13.93 13.81 -7.16
N PRO A 179 -14.87 12.96 -7.60
CA PRO A 179 -15.95 13.42 -8.45
C PRO A 179 -16.78 14.46 -7.70
N MET A 180 -17.26 15.49 -8.40
CA MET A 180 -18.13 16.55 -7.87
C MET A 180 -19.33 15.90 -7.14
N GLN A 181 -19.67 16.36 -5.93
CA GLN A 181 -20.72 15.73 -5.12
C GLN A 181 -22.04 15.78 -5.88
N CYS A 182 -22.57 14.61 -6.27
CA CYS A 182 -23.86 14.53 -6.93
C CYS A 182 -24.91 14.12 -5.89
N ASN A 183 -25.73 15.07 -5.43
CA ASN A 183 -26.77 14.79 -4.44
C ASN A 183 -27.96 14.07 -5.09
N TYR A 184 -27.97 12.73 -5.03
CA TYR A 184 -29.07 11.90 -5.55
C TYR A 184 -30.32 11.90 -4.64
N LEU A 185 -30.26 12.47 -3.44
CA LEU A 185 -31.37 12.45 -2.48
C LEU A 185 -32.38 13.60 -2.66
N ALA A 186 -32.09 14.56 -3.54
CA ALA A 186 -32.92 15.74 -3.76
C ALA A 186 -33.87 15.63 -4.98
N GLY A 187 -34.37 14.44 -5.33
CA GLY A 187 -35.54 14.26 -6.22
C GLY A 187 -35.54 15.00 -7.58
N ARG A 188 -34.38 15.48 -8.04
CA ARG A 188 -34.19 16.25 -9.28
C ARG A 188 -32.94 15.75 -9.98
N PRO A 189 -32.92 15.74 -11.33
CA PRO A 189 -31.82 15.20 -12.08
C PRO A 189 -30.55 16.02 -11.80
N SER A 190 -29.57 15.35 -11.18
CA SER A 190 -28.13 15.59 -11.30
C SER A 190 -27.70 17.07 -11.38
N ILE A 191 -27.73 17.77 -10.25
CA ILE A 191 -26.81 18.90 -10.05
C ILE A 191 -25.63 18.33 -9.27
N CYS A 192 -24.52 18.15 -9.97
CA CYS A 192 -23.23 17.92 -9.34
C CYS A 192 -22.61 19.30 -9.15
N SER A 193 -22.30 19.64 -7.90
CA SER A 193 -21.73 20.93 -7.49
C SER A 193 -20.42 20.76 -6.75
#